data_AF-A0AAW2X2J2-F1
#
_entry.id   AF-A0AAW2X2J2-F1
#
_cell.length_a   1.000
_cell.length_b   1.000
_cell.length_c   1.000
_cell.angle_alpha   90.00
_cell.angle_beta   90.00
_cell.angle_gamma   90.00
#
_symmetry.space_group_name_H-M   'P 1'
#
loop_
_entity.id
_entity.type
_entity.pdbx_description
1 polymer ?
#
loop_
_entity_poly.entity_id
_entity_poly.type
_entity_poly.pdbx_seq_one_letter_code
_entity_poly.pdbx_strand_id
1 'polypeptide(L)'
;MSSSILVTGGAGYIGSHTVLQLLLGGYKAVVVDNLDNSSEIAIKRVQELAGEHGSNLTFHKIDLRDKPALEKLFASENSYKETPVYA
;
A
#
# COMPACT_ATOMS: atom_id res chain seq x y z
N MET A 1 1.47 14.10 -12.22
CA MET A 1 1.47 12.64 -11.97
C MET A 1 1.87 12.43 -10.52
N SER A 2 1.03 11.86 -9.66
CA SER A 2 1.46 11.47 -8.31
C SER A 2 2.13 10.10 -8.37
N SER A 3 3.29 9.98 -7.73
CA SER A 3 4.00 8.69 -7.63
C SER A 3 3.20 7.72 -6.76
N SER A 4 3.11 6.46 -7.19
CA SER A 4 2.50 5.37 -6.42
C SER A 4 3.55 4.69 -5.56
N ILE A 5 3.23 4.46 -4.28
CA ILE A 5 4.13 3.86 -3.29
C ILE A 5 3.45 2.63 -2.71
N LEU A 6 4.09 1.47 -2.89
CA LEU A 6 3.68 0.22 -2.26
C LEU A 6 4.19 0.19 -0.82
N VAL A 7 3.27 0.00 0.14
CA VAL A 7 3.58 -0.13 1.57
C VAL A 7 3.17 -1.51 2.04
N THR A 8 4.15 -2.36 2.32
CA THR A 8 3.94 -3.66 2.95
C THR A 8 3.76 -3.49 4.46
N GLY A 9 2.83 -4.21 5.07
CA GLY A 9 2.54 -4.07 6.50
C GLY A 9 1.82 -2.75 6.84
N GLY A 10 1.17 -2.12 5.87
CA GLY A 10 0.56 -0.80 6.01
C GLY A 10 -0.67 -0.76 6.94
N ALA A 11 -1.22 -1.90 7.35
CA ALA A 11 -2.25 -1.96 8.38
C ALA A 11 -1.65 -2.09 9.80
N GLY A 12 -0.33 -2.26 9.91
CA GLY A 12 0.40 -2.32 11.17
C GLY A 12 0.66 -0.96 11.81
N TYR A 13 1.27 -0.95 12.99
CA TYR A 13 1.52 0.28 13.77
C TYR A 13 2.35 1.31 12.98
N ILE A 14 3.55 0.93 12.53
CA ILE A 14 4.44 1.85 11.79
C ILE A 14 3.89 2.12 10.38
N GLY A 15 3.39 1.07 9.72
CA GLY A 15 2.88 1.14 8.36
C GLY A 15 1.72 2.12 8.23
N SER A 16 0.73 2.06 9.12
CA SER A 16 -0.45 2.93 9.07
C SER A 16 -0.12 4.42 9.21
N HIS A 17 0.81 4.77 10.10
CA HIS A 17 1.28 6.15 10.24
C HIS A 17 2.03 6.61 9.00
N THR A 18 2.86 5.74 8.42
CA THR A 18 3.58 6.02 7.17
C THR A 18 2.59 6.25 6.03
N VAL A 19 1.59 5.38 5.86
CA VAL A 19 0.54 5.52 4.85
C VAL A 19 -0.19 6.85 4.99
N LEU A 20 -0.56 7.26 6.21
CA LEU A 20 -1.20 8.56 6.44
C LEU A 20 -0.30 9.72 5.96
N GLN A 21 1.00 9.71 6.29
CA GLN A 21 1.92 10.76 5.84
C GLN A 21 2.10 10.79 4.32
N LEU A 22 2.11 9.62 3.66
CA LEU A 22 2.16 9.54 2.21
C LEU A 22 0.92 10.15 1.56
N LEU A 23 -0.28 9.85 2.07
CA LEU A 23 -1.52 10.42 1.55
C LEU A 23 -1.56 11.94 1.72
N LEU A 24 -1.22 12.44 2.91
CA LEU A 24 -1.15 13.89 3.18
C LEU A 24 -0.07 14.58 2.32
N GLY A 25 0.98 13.85 1.92
CA GLY A 25 1.99 14.30 0.97
C GLY A 25 1.53 14.28 -0.50
N GLY A 26 0.29 13.89 -0.78
CA GLY A 26 -0.27 13.83 -2.14
C GLY A 26 0.15 12.59 -2.95
N TYR A 27 0.75 11.59 -2.30
CA TYR A 27 1.11 10.33 -2.95
C TYR A 27 -0.10 9.38 -3.03
N LYS A 28 -0.01 8.42 -3.95
CA LYS A 28 -0.88 7.24 -3.91
C LYS A 28 -0.23 6.17 -3.06
N ALA A 29 -0.96 5.67 -2.07
CA ALA A 29 -0.48 4.62 -1.18
C ALA A 29 -1.21 3.32 -1.48
N VAL A 30 -0.48 2.33 -1.97
CA VAL A 30 -0.98 0.96 -2.20
C VAL A 30 -0.51 0.11 -1.03
N VAL A 31 -1.43 -0.36 -0.19
CA VAL A 31 -1.11 -1.14 1.00
C VAL A 31 -1.28 -2.63 0.72
N VAL A 32 -0.27 -3.42 1.10
CA VAL A 32 -0.34 -4.89 1.13
C VAL A 32 -0.12 -5.37 2.55
N ASP A 33 -1.09 -6.09 3.10
CA ASP A 33 -1.03 -6.64 4.46
C ASP A 33 -1.95 -7.86 4.58
N ASN A 34 -1.51 -8.93 5.23
CA ASN A 34 -2.33 -10.14 5.40
C ASN A 34 -3.22 -10.11 6.65
N LEU A 35 -3.01 -9.12 7.53
CA LEU A 35 -3.71 -8.92 8.80
C LEU A 35 -3.35 -9.91 9.93
N ASP A 36 -2.22 -10.61 9.85
CA ASP A 36 -1.82 -11.60 10.88
C ASP A 36 -1.55 -10.96 12.25
N ASN A 37 -0.95 -9.76 12.26
CA ASN A 37 -0.67 -8.99 13.49
C ASN A 37 -1.03 -7.51 13.32
N SER A 38 -2.03 -7.25 12.48
CA SER A 38 -2.45 -5.91 12.13
C SER A 38 -3.98 -5.86 12.03
N SER A 39 -4.56 -4.70 11.73
CA SER A 39 -6.02 -4.54 11.75
C SER A 39 -6.53 -3.70 10.60
N GLU A 40 -7.60 -4.18 9.97
CA GLU A 40 -8.33 -3.40 8.96
C GLU A 40 -8.87 -2.06 9.52
N ILE A 41 -9.08 -1.97 10.84
CA ILE A 41 -9.47 -0.71 11.50
C ILE A 41 -8.40 0.37 11.29
N ALA A 42 -7.12 0.01 11.24
CA ALA A 42 -6.05 0.98 10.99
C ALA A 42 -6.19 1.60 9.59
N ILE A 43 -6.52 0.80 8.57
CA ILE A 43 -6.74 1.28 7.20
C ILE A 43 -7.95 2.23 7.16
N LYS A 44 -9.07 1.85 7.79
CA LYS A 44 -10.28 2.70 7.86
C LYS A 44 -9.98 4.05 8.50
N ARG A 45 -9.29 4.04 9.64
CA ARG A 45 -8.89 5.27 10.34
C ARG A 45 -7.93 6.12 9.52
N VAL A 46 -6.96 5.52 8.84
CA VAL A 46 -6.04 6.27 7.96
C VAL A 46 -6.81 6.95 6.83
N GLN A 47 -7.77 6.25 6.22
CA GLN A 47 -8.60 6.82 5.16
C GLN A 47 -9.47 7.99 5.66
N GLU A 48 -10.06 7.88 6.85
CA GLU A 48 -10.81 8.97 7.50
C GLU A 48 -9.91 10.17 7.83
N LEU A 49 -8.74 9.93 8.44
CA LEU A 49 -7.79 10.96 8.85
C LEU A 49 -7.13 11.69 7.67
N ALA A 50 -7.01 11.01 6.51
CA ALA A 50 -6.44 11.60 5.30
C ALA A 50 -7.41 12.55 4.59
N GLY A 51 -8.70 12.58 4.97
CA GLY A 51 -9.70 13.47 4.36
C GLY A 51 -9.84 13.24 2.85
N GLU A 52 -9.76 14.31 2.05
CA GLU A 52 -9.84 14.22 0.58
C GLU A 52 -8.74 13.34 -0.03
N HIS A 53 -7.57 13.26 0.61
CA HIS A 53 -6.47 12.40 0.19
C HIS A 53 -6.71 10.92 0.49
N GLY A 54 -7.71 10.56 1.30
CA GLY A 54 -8.08 9.17 1.56
C GLY A 54 -8.47 8.39 0.31
N SER A 55 -8.94 9.09 -0.74
CA SER A 55 -9.22 8.51 -2.06
C SER A 55 -7.99 7.96 -2.79
N ASN A 56 -6.77 8.35 -2.36
CA ASN A 56 -5.51 7.87 -2.90
C ASN A 56 -4.98 6.59 -2.21
N LEU A 57 -5.72 6.04 -1.24
CA LEU A 57 -5.40 4.78 -0.59
C LEU A 57 -6.02 3.61 -1.34
N THR A 58 -5.24 2.57 -1.61
CA THR A 58 -5.74 1.26 -2.04
C THR A 58 -5.23 0.19 -1.07
N PHE A 59 -6.08 -0.76 -0.69
CA PHE A 59 -5.70 -1.84 0.23
C PHE A 59 -5.91 -3.21 -0.43
N HIS A 60 -4.88 -4.04 -0.34
CA HIS A 60 -4.87 -5.42 -0.80
C HIS A 60 -4.55 -6.35 0.37
N LYS A 61 -5.51 -7.20 0.72
CA LYS A 61 -5.28 -8.26 1.69
C LYS A 61 -4.56 -9.43 1.03
N ILE A 62 -3.24 -9.37 1.01
CA ILE A 62 -2.36 -10.36 0.35
C ILE A 62 -1.24 -10.76 1.33
N ASP A 63 -0.92 -12.05 1.34
CA ASP A 63 0.29 -12.55 1.99
C ASP A 63 1.51 -12.28 1.10
N LEU A 64 2.55 -11.64 1.64
CA LEU A 64 3.77 -11.36 0.88
C LEU A 64 4.50 -12.63 0.43
N ARG A 65 4.20 -13.78 1.04
CA ARG A 65 4.74 -15.09 0.65
C ARG A 65 4.01 -15.66 -0.57
N ASP A 66 2.84 -15.11 -0.94
CA ASP A 66 2.10 -15.49 -2.14
C ASP A 66 2.65 -14.74 -3.35
N LYS A 67 3.71 -15.32 -3.94
CA LYS A 67 4.36 -14.79 -5.14
C LYS A 67 3.37 -14.59 -6.31
N PRO A 68 2.52 -15.57 -6.69
CA PRO A 68 1.53 -15.37 -7.74
C PRO A 68 0.57 -14.19 -7.49
N ALA A 69 0.12 -13.99 -6.25
CA ALA A 69 -0.74 -12.86 -5.91
C ALA A 69 0.00 -11.52 -6.05
N LEU A 70 1.26 -11.46 -5.63
CA LEU A 70 2.11 -10.28 -5.80
C LEU A 70 2.39 -9.97 -7.27
N GLU A 71 2.72 -10.97 -8.09
CA GLU A 71 2.93 -10.80 -9.53
C GLU A 71 1.69 -10.22 -10.21
N LYS A 72 0.50 -10.72 -9.84
CA LYS A 72 -0.77 -10.19 -10.33
C LYS A 72 -1.00 -8.73 -9.89
N LEU A 73 -0.68 -8.40 -8.63
CA LEU A 73 -0.78 -7.04 -8.12
C LEU A 73 0.15 -6.10 -8.91
N PHE A 74 1.43 -6.43 -9.03
CA PHE A 74 2.41 -5.63 -9.76
C PHE A 74 2.02 -5.44 -11.23
N ALA A 75 1.51 -6.49 -11.88
CA ALA A 75 1.03 -6.40 -13.26
C ALA A 75 -0.21 -5.51 -13.41
N SER A 76 -1.07 -5.43 -12.38
CA SER A 76 -2.23 -4.54 -12.38
C SER A 76 -1.87 -3.06 -12.13
N GLU A 77 -0.73 -2.82 -11.50
CA GLU A 77 -0.21 -1.47 -11.24
C GLU A 77 0.57 -0.96 -12.46
N ASN A 78 -0.05 -0.05 -13.22
CA ASN A 78 0.39 0.48 -14.52
C ASN A 78 1.78 1.14 -14.55
N SER A 79 2.47 1.22 -13.40
CA SER A 79 3.79 1.85 -13.22
C SER A 79 4.92 0.86 -12.94
N TYR A 80 4.64 -0.45 -12.84
CA TYR A 80 5.69 -1.44 -12.64
C TYR A 80 6.60 -1.51 -13.87
N LYS A 81 7.84 -1.07 -13.69
CA LYS A 81 8.93 -1.29 -14.66
C LYS A 81 9.87 -2.29 -14.02
N GLU A 82 9.88 -3.51 -14.56
CA GLU A 82 10.88 -4.50 -14.19
C GLU A 82 12.26 -3.86 -14.42
N THR A 83 13.02 -3.66 -13.35
CA THR A 83 14.38 -3.10 -13.46
C THR A 83 15.31 -4.30 -13.54
N PRO A 84 16.16 -4.43 -14.58
CA PRO A 84 17.08 -5.54 -14.69
C PRO A 84 17.94 -5.61 -13.42
N VAL A 85 17.84 -6.73 -12.70
CA VAL A 85 18.80 -7.03 -11.64
C VAL A 85 20.08 -7.43 -12.38
N TYR A 86 21.06 -6.52 -12.41
CA TYR A 86 22.41 -6.89 -12.82
C TYR A 86 22.96 -7.81 -11.74
N ALA A 87 22.93 -9.12 -12.02
CA ALA A 87 23.72 -10.12 -11.31
C ALA A 87 25.15 -10.11 -11.87
#